data_AF-A0A918Q4B3-F1
#
_entry.id   AF-A0A918Q4B3-F1
#
_cell.length_a   1.000
_cell.length_b   1.000
_cell.length_c   1.000
_cell.angle_alpha   90.00
_cell.angle_beta   90.00
_cell.angle_gamma   90.00
#
_symmetry.space_group_name_H-M   'P 1'
#
loop_
_entity.id
_entity.type
_entity.pdbx_description
1 polymer ?
#
loop_
_entity_poly.entity_id
_entity_poly.type
_entity_poly.pdbx_seq_one_letter_code
_entity_poly.pdbx_strand_id
1 'polypeptide(L)'
;MNDRFYSRLNQYRSMWVLVFFDLPTDTKIDRKRASKFRKKLLDDGFNMFQFSIYMRFCASRENAEVHTKRVKINLPPKGKVGIMAITDKQFGMMDLFYGTKLADKETPAQQLELF
;
A
#
# COMPACT_ATOMS: atom_id res chain seq x y z
N MET A 1 4.79 18.77 -24.94
CA MET A 1 3.47 18.98 -24.31
C MET A 1 3.23 18.01 -23.14
N ASN A 2 4.28 17.67 -22.35
CA ASN A 2 4.21 16.67 -21.26
C ASN A 2 4.68 17.21 -19.88
N ASP A 3 5.37 18.35 -19.83
CA ASP A 3 6.03 18.81 -18.59
C ASP A 3 5.10 19.23 -17.44
N ARG A 4 3.87 19.69 -17.75
CA ARG A 4 2.89 20.08 -16.70
C ARG A 4 2.33 18.88 -15.92
N PHE A 5 2.30 17.69 -16.51
CA PHE A 5 1.79 16.50 -15.82
C PHE A 5 2.85 15.93 -14.87
N TYR A 6 4.11 15.88 -15.31
CA TYR A 6 5.24 15.51 -14.46
C TYR A 6 5.47 16.49 -13.31
N SER A 7 5.19 17.78 -13.47
CA SER A 7 5.33 18.74 -12.35
C SER A 7 4.29 18.54 -11.23
N ARG A 8 3.13 17.94 -11.53
CA ARG A 8 2.10 17.59 -10.54
C ARG A 8 2.48 16.37 -9.71
N LEU A 9 3.16 15.39 -10.33
CA LEU A 9 3.71 14.21 -9.67
C LEU A 9 5.15 14.47 -9.23
N ASN A 10 5.32 15.38 -8.27
CA ASN A 10 6.59 15.53 -7.60
C ASN A 10 6.83 14.28 -6.72
N GLN A 11 7.95 13.58 -6.90
CA GLN A 11 8.32 12.37 -6.15
C GLN A 11 8.38 12.59 -4.62
N TYR A 12 8.46 13.84 -4.16
CA TYR A 12 8.37 14.22 -2.75
C TYR A 12 6.95 14.52 -2.26
N ARG A 13 5.98 14.67 -3.18
CA ARG A 13 4.55 14.92 -2.88
C ARG A 13 3.72 13.65 -2.97
N SER A 14 4.05 12.76 -3.92
CA SER A 14 3.42 11.45 -4.01
C SER A 14 3.97 10.52 -2.92
N MET A 15 3.08 9.71 -2.35
CA MET A 15 3.30 8.87 -1.19
C MET A 15 2.90 7.43 -1.51
N TRP A 16 3.51 6.48 -0.81
CA TRP A 16 3.08 5.10 -0.74
C TRP A 16 2.70 4.77 0.70
N VAL A 17 1.53 4.17 0.88
CA VAL A 17 1.09 3.65 2.19
C VAL A 17 1.25 2.15 2.17
N LEU A 18 2.08 1.62 3.08
CA LEU A 18 2.26 0.21 3.33
C LEU A 18 1.50 -0.19 4.59
N VAL A 19 0.81 -1.32 4.53
CA VAL A 19 0.10 -1.95 5.64
C VAL A 19 0.69 -3.33 5.85
N PHE A 20 1.31 -3.52 7.00
CA PHE A 20 1.89 -4.78 7.48
C PHE A 20 0.91 -5.41 8.44
N PHE A 21 0.66 -6.71 8.36
CA PHE A 21 -0.18 -7.37 9.34
C PHE A 21 0.22 -8.81 9.65
N ASP A 22 0.05 -9.19 10.91
CA ASP A 22 0.13 -10.56 11.38
C ASP A 22 -1.16 -10.86 12.15
N LEU A 23 -2.05 -11.61 11.52
CA LEU A 23 -3.40 -11.86 12.02
C LEU A 23 -3.57 -13.34 12.35
N PRO A 24 -4.22 -13.69 13.49
CA PRO A 24 -4.45 -15.08 13.84
C PRO A 24 -5.38 -15.76 12.83
N THR A 25 -5.14 -17.05 12.58
CA THR A 25 -5.91 -17.86 11.61
C THR A 25 -6.31 -19.25 12.13
N ASP A 26 -6.11 -19.54 13.41
CA ASP A 26 -6.35 -20.88 13.98
C ASP A 26 -7.84 -21.23 13.99
N THR A 27 -8.69 -20.27 14.36
CA THR A 27 -10.14 -20.47 14.43
C THR A 27 -10.85 -20.03 13.15
N LYS A 28 -12.04 -20.60 12.89
CA LYS A 28 -12.89 -20.17 11.75
C LYS A 28 -13.24 -18.68 11.83
N ILE A 29 -13.43 -18.15 13.03
CA ILE A 29 -13.76 -16.75 13.26
C ILE A 29 -12.56 -15.86 12.93
N ASP A 30 -11.36 -16.24 13.37
CA ASP A 30 -10.16 -15.46 13.13
C ASP A 30 -9.79 -15.46 11.64
N ARG A 31 -9.92 -16.60 10.93
CA ARG A 31 -9.81 -16.65 9.46
C ARG A 31 -10.79 -15.72 8.76
N LYS A 32 -12.07 -15.72 9.18
CA LYS A 32 -13.09 -14.82 8.61
C LYS A 32 -12.73 -13.35 8.82
N ARG A 33 -12.20 -12.99 9.99
CA ARG A 33 -11.76 -11.62 10.30
C ARG A 33 -10.55 -11.22 9.47
N ALA A 34 -9.54 -12.09 9.34
CA ALA A 34 -8.37 -11.85 8.51
C ALA A 34 -8.75 -11.65 7.03
N SER A 35 -9.59 -12.53 6.48
CA SER A 35 -10.10 -12.39 5.12
C SER A 35 -10.92 -11.11 4.92
N LYS A 36 -11.72 -10.71 5.92
CA LYS A 36 -12.48 -9.46 5.86
C LYS A 36 -11.56 -8.23 5.85
N PHE A 37 -10.52 -8.21 6.70
CA PHE A 37 -9.56 -7.11 6.73
C PHE A 37 -8.80 -6.99 5.41
N ARG A 38 -8.29 -8.11 4.89
CA ARG A 38 -7.65 -8.16 3.57
C ARG A 38 -8.58 -7.64 2.48
N LYS A 39 -9.85 -8.09 2.46
CA LYS A 39 -10.82 -7.60 1.48
C LYS A 39 -11.03 -6.09 1.56
N LYS A 40 -11.08 -5.53 2.78
CA LYS A 40 -11.18 -4.06 2.96
C LYS A 40 -9.98 -3.30 2.42
N LEU A 41 -8.77 -3.85 2.52
CA LEU A 41 -7.59 -3.25 1.90
C LEU A 41 -7.71 -3.27 0.37
N LEU A 42 -8.08 -4.40 -0.22
CA LEU A 42 -8.28 -4.52 -1.67
C LEU A 42 -9.37 -3.58 -2.18
N ASP A 43 -10.51 -3.52 -1.49
CA ASP A 43 -11.64 -2.64 -1.84
C ASP A 43 -11.25 -1.14 -1.75
N ASP A 44 -10.31 -0.77 -0.86
CA ASP A 44 -9.76 0.59 -0.74
C ASP A 44 -8.55 0.82 -1.68
N GLY A 45 -8.31 -0.12 -2.60
CA GLY A 45 -7.31 -0.05 -3.66
C GLY A 45 -5.86 -0.21 -3.20
N PHE A 46 -5.64 -0.97 -2.14
CA PHE A 46 -4.31 -1.51 -1.84
C PHE A 46 -4.05 -2.76 -2.68
N ASN A 47 -2.83 -2.88 -3.18
CA ASN A 47 -2.34 -4.07 -3.87
C ASN A 47 -1.45 -4.91 -2.95
N MET A 48 -1.42 -6.22 -3.17
CA MET A 48 -0.54 -7.11 -2.43
C MET A 48 0.90 -6.90 -2.90
N PHE A 49 1.80 -6.59 -1.98
CA PHE A 49 3.23 -6.44 -2.27
C PHE A 49 3.98 -7.74 -1.97
N GLN A 50 3.77 -8.27 -0.75
CA GLN A 50 4.26 -9.57 -0.31
C GLN A 50 3.22 -10.20 0.62
N PHE A 51 3.42 -11.44 1.07
CA PHE A 51 2.58 -12.01 2.11
C PHE A 51 2.55 -11.06 3.33
N SER A 52 1.35 -10.80 3.82
CA SER A 52 1.12 -9.89 4.95
C SER A 52 1.54 -8.43 4.76
N ILE A 53 1.88 -8.01 3.53
CA ILE A 53 2.26 -6.62 3.21
C ILE A 53 1.46 -6.13 2.00
N TYR A 54 0.69 -5.07 2.21
CA TYR A 54 -0.15 -4.46 1.18
C TYR A 54 0.25 -3.01 1.01
N MET A 55 0.18 -2.49 -0.21
CA MET A 55 0.63 -1.14 -0.50
C MET A 55 -0.31 -0.38 -1.43
N ARG A 56 -0.35 0.94 -1.29
CA ARG A 56 -1.18 1.83 -2.11
C ARG A 56 -0.42 3.08 -2.50
N PHE A 57 -0.47 3.42 -3.78
CA PHE A 57 -0.02 4.71 -4.29
C PHE A 57 -1.03 5.80 -3.92
N CYS A 58 -0.53 6.92 -3.42
CA CYS A 58 -1.29 8.09 -3.06
C CYS A 58 -0.66 9.30 -3.76
N ALA A 59 -1.44 10.02 -4.57
CA ALA A 59 -0.93 11.18 -5.32
C ALA A 59 -0.48 12.34 -4.42
N SER A 60 -0.93 12.39 -3.16
CA SER A 60 -0.57 13.40 -2.17
C SER A 60 -0.53 12.85 -0.74
N ARG A 61 0.00 13.64 0.20
CA ARG A 61 0.01 13.31 1.64
C ARG A 61 -1.40 13.24 2.23
N GLU A 62 -2.28 14.15 1.83
CA GLU A 62 -3.67 14.21 2.27
C GLU A 62 -4.42 12.94 1.84
N ASN A 63 -4.18 12.47 0.61
CA ASN A 63 -4.73 11.21 0.11
C ASN A 63 -4.22 10.02 0.96
N ALA A 64 -2.92 9.98 1.27
CA ALA A 64 -2.34 8.95 2.15
C ALA A 64 -2.95 8.97 3.56
N GLU A 65 -3.23 10.15 4.12
CA GLU A 65 -3.90 10.29 5.42
C GLU A 65 -5.33 9.78 5.42
N VAL A 66 -6.09 10.06 4.35
CA VAL A 66 -7.47 9.54 4.17
C VAL A 66 -7.47 8.02 4.20
N HIS A 67 -6.60 7.39 3.40
CA HIS A 67 -6.51 5.92 3.36
C HIS A 67 -5.97 5.34 4.66
N THR A 68 -4.99 5.98 5.30
CA THR A 68 -4.51 5.58 6.63
C THR A 68 -5.64 5.59 7.67
N LYS A 69 -6.50 6.62 7.67
CA LYS A 69 -7.67 6.68 8.56
C LYS A 69 -8.66 5.54 8.27
N ARG A 70 -8.92 5.22 6.99
CA ARG A 70 -9.80 4.10 6.62
C ARG A 70 -9.25 2.75 7.10
N VAL A 71 -7.95 2.52 6.99
CA VAL A 71 -7.30 1.30 7.53
C VAL A 71 -7.49 1.23 9.05
N LYS A 72 -7.26 2.34 9.78
CA LYS A 72 -7.44 2.42 11.23
C LYS A 72 -8.87 2.10 11.68
N ILE A 73 -9.89 2.58 10.94
CA ILE A 73 -11.30 2.29 11.22
C ILE A 73 -11.64 0.81 11.02
N ASN A 74 -10.95 0.13 10.10
CA ASN A 74 -11.22 -1.26 9.75
C ASN A 74 -10.31 -2.27 10.47
N LEU A 75 -9.54 -1.84 11.48
CA LEU A 75 -8.61 -2.74 12.19
C LEU A 75 -9.33 -3.97 12.76
N PRO A 76 -8.74 -5.17 12.60
CA PRO A 76 -9.28 -6.37 13.23
C PRO A 76 -9.09 -6.31 14.75
N PRO A 77 -9.95 -6.99 15.53
CA PRO A 77 -9.88 -6.96 17.00
C PRO A 77 -8.70 -7.74 17.58
N LYS A 78 -7.98 -8.51 16.76
CA LYS A 78 -6.83 -9.32 17.13
C LYS A 78 -5.76 -9.24 16.04
N GLY A 79 -4.53 -9.58 16.42
CA GLY A 79 -3.36 -9.53 15.55
C GLY A 79 -2.62 -8.21 15.68
N LYS A 80 -1.56 -8.07 14.89
CA LYS A 80 -0.71 -6.88 14.84
C LYS A 80 -0.86 -6.24 13.47
N VAL A 81 -1.03 -4.92 13.43
CA VAL A 81 -1.08 -4.14 12.19
C VAL A 81 -0.14 -2.96 12.31
N GLY A 82 0.78 -2.83 11.36
CA GLY A 82 1.65 -1.66 11.18
C GLY A 82 1.25 -0.90 9.94
N ILE A 83 1.35 0.44 9.97
CA ILE A 83 1.10 1.30 8.82
C ILE A 83 2.31 2.22 8.66
N MET A 84 2.89 2.26 7.47
CA MET A 84 4.03 3.13 7.13
C MET A 84 3.69 3.93 5.89
N ALA A 85 3.98 5.23 5.91
CA ALA A 85 3.88 6.09 4.74
C ALA A 85 5.28 6.54 4.33
N ILE A 86 5.66 6.29 3.08
CA ILE A 86 6.94 6.68 2.50
C ILE A 86 6.72 7.51 1.24
N THR A 87 7.67 8.36 0.88
CA THR A 87 7.62 9.09 -0.40
C THR A 87 7.86 8.15 -1.58
N ASP A 88 7.42 8.55 -2.77
CA ASP A 88 7.73 7.82 -4.01
C ASP A 88 9.25 7.70 -4.23
N LYS A 89 10.02 8.74 -3.89
CA LYS A 89 11.49 8.67 -3.91
C LYS A 89 12.05 7.59 -2.98
N GLN A 90 11.56 7.52 -1.74
CA GLN A 90 11.99 6.49 -0.78
C GLN A 90 11.60 5.08 -1.23
N PHE A 91 10.41 4.92 -1.81
CA PHE A 91 10.00 3.65 -2.42
C PHE A 91 10.93 3.26 -3.58
N GLY A 92 11.27 4.20 -4.45
CA GLY A 92 12.23 3.98 -5.54
C GLY A 92 13.64 3.62 -5.07
N MET A 93 14.02 3.95 -3.83
CA MET A 93 15.29 3.57 -3.21
C MET A 93 15.27 2.16 -2.58
N MET A 94 14.13 1.48 -2.56
CA MET A 94 14.03 0.14 -2.00
C MET A 94 14.79 -0.87 -2.87
N ASP A 95 15.59 -1.73 -2.21
CA ASP A 95 16.21 -2.88 -2.84
C ASP A 95 15.28 -4.10 -2.74
N LEU A 96 15.00 -4.72 -3.88
CA LEU A 96 14.16 -5.90 -3.97
C LEU A 96 14.97 -7.08 -4.49
N PHE A 97 14.81 -8.23 -3.85
CA PHE A 97 15.51 -9.46 -4.20
C PHE A 97 14.51 -10.60 -4.35
N TYR A 98 14.67 -11.41 -5.40
CA TYR A 98 14.04 -12.72 -5.54
C TYR A 98 15.13 -13.79 -5.32
N GLY A 99 15.22 -14.30 -4.09
CA GLY A 99 16.35 -15.13 -3.67
C GLY A 99 17.64 -14.30 -3.60
N THR A 100 18.73 -14.78 -4.22
CA THR A 100 20.01 -14.04 -4.30
C THR A 100 20.10 -13.09 -5.50
N LYS A 101 19.07 -13.04 -6.36
CA LYS A 101 19.05 -12.17 -7.53
C LYS A 101 18.27 -10.89 -7.23
N LEU A 102 18.79 -9.76 -7.72
CA LEU A 102 18.03 -8.51 -7.74
C LEU A 102 16.76 -8.70 -8.57
N ALA A 103 15.65 -8.31 -7.98
CA ALA A 103 14.35 -8.27 -8.63
C ALA A 103 14.23 -7.01 -9.48
N ASP A 104 13.63 -7.13 -10.65
CA ASP A 104 13.18 -5.95 -11.37
C ASP A 104 12.09 -5.24 -10.56
N LYS A 105 12.21 -3.92 -10.44
CA LYS A 105 11.21 -3.10 -9.76
C LYS A 105 9.94 -3.11 -10.60
N GLU A 106 8.81 -3.45 -10.01
CA GLU A 106 7.52 -3.26 -10.67
C GLU A 106 7.35 -1.76 -10.94
N THR A 107 7.33 -1.38 -12.22
CA THR A 107 6.99 -0.03 -12.61
C THR A 107 5.56 0.22 -12.16
N PRO A 108 5.29 1.24 -11.31
CA PRO A 108 3.93 1.55 -10.91
C PRO A 108 3.09 1.71 -12.16
N ALA A 109 2.06 0.87 -12.33
CA ALA A 109 1.12 1.04 -13.43
C ALA A 109 0.58 2.47 -13.32
N GLN A 110 0.92 3.31 -14.28
CA GLN A 110 0.50 4.71 -14.28
C GLN A 110 -1.03 4.70 -14.39
N GLN A 111 -1.72 4.92 -13.26
CA GLN A 111 -3.16 5.01 -13.24
C GLN A 111 -3.56 6.25 -14.04
N LEU A 112 -3.98 6.02 -15.28
CA LEU A 112 -4.55 7.05 -16.14
C LEU A 112 -5.98 7.32 -15.63
N GLU A 113 -6.14 8.35 -14.81
CA GLU A 113 -7.48 8.90 -14.56
C GLU A 113 -7.90 9.69 -15.80
N LEU A 114 -8.82 9.13 -16.58
CA LEU A 114 -9.61 9.86 -17.55
C LEU A 114 -10.72 10.56 -16.77
N PHE A 115 -10.63 11.89 -16.66
CA PHE A 115 -11.71 12.75 -16.17
C PHE A 115 -12.90 12.71 -17.13
#